data_AF-A0A835E8Z7-F1
#
_entry.id   AF-A0A835E8Z7-F1
#
_cell.length_a   1.000
_cell.length_b   1.000
_cell.length_c   1.000
_cell.angle_alpha   90.00
_cell.angle_beta   90.00
_cell.angle_gamma   90.00
#
_symmetry.space_group_name_H-M   'P 1'
#
loop_
_entity.id
_entity.type
_entity.pdbx_description
1 polymer ?
#
loop_
_entity_poly.entity_id
_entity_poly.type
_entity_poly.pdbx_seq_one_letter_code
_entity_poly.pdbx_strand_id
1 'polypeptide(L)'
;MSNAAASSAIAFSGFPTWVFLHSFASFGERRNHTTASCLTSAKRPVEVSFELADPPGISRWFVHCAGLRKKPGFNGPPYILHASGAFLVMRMQFFRGGFDYFVYRAGPGKPSLDLIPWPWPTGGLHKRIGILPSSDGTSYSVVFLVPRFKPPRVVYEIPVFSSENQSWSTKVASISVDLETTSYGLIVHDPSKAVAVGWSSMAWIDLWWGVLLCDGLDQDAPVLRLIKWPVPSPPKDVADLYSPEASRDASLSDGAIRFIEMTFYYDGHTHYSRDAVDIGWTGTIWKRSYSSKEWD
;
A
#
# COMPACT_ATOMS: atom_id res chain seq x y z
N MET A 1 -34.17 23.51 -18.31
CA MET A 1 -34.70 22.22 -17.83
C MET A 1 -33.60 21.20 -17.94
N SER A 2 -32.87 20.98 -16.85
CA SER A 2 -31.68 20.13 -16.76
C SER A 2 -32.08 18.78 -16.15
N ASN A 3 -31.98 17.71 -16.93
CA ASN A 3 -32.05 16.34 -16.40
C ASN A 3 -30.66 15.94 -15.91
N ALA A 4 -30.47 15.95 -14.59
CA ALA A 4 -29.36 15.28 -13.95
C ALA A 4 -29.74 13.80 -13.80
N ALA A 5 -29.05 12.92 -14.52
CA ALA A 5 -29.15 11.48 -14.33
C ALA A 5 -28.38 11.12 -13.05
N ALA A 6 -29.12 10.73 -12.01
CA ALA A 6 -28.56 10.18 -10.79
C ALA A 6 -27.97 8.79 -11.08
N SER A 7 -26.67 8.64 -10.84
CA SER A 7 -25.97 7.35 -10.87
C SER A 7 -26.39 6.53 -9.65
N SER A 8 -27.05 5.41 -9.89
CA SER A 8 -27.48 4.46 -8.86
C SER A 8 -26.32 3.54 -8.47
N ALA A 9 -25.73 3.78 -7.30
CA ALA A 9 -24.88 2.79 -6.65
C ALA A 9 -25.77 1.69 -6.04
N ILE A 10 -25.69 0.48 -6.57
CA ILE A 10 -26.35 -0.70 -6.00
C ILE A 10 -25.61 -1.04 -4.70
N ALA A 11 -26.25 -0.75 -3.56
CA ALA A 11 -25.77 -1.12 -2.24
C ALA A 11 -25.83 -2.65 -2.08
N PHE A 12 -24.66 -3.30 -2.02
CA PHE A 12 -24.59 -4.67 -1.51
C PHE A 12 -24.79 -4.65 0.00
N SER A 13 -25.72 -5.48 0.45
CA SER A 13 -26.18 -5.61 1.83
C SER A 13 -25.07 -5.95 2.83
N GLY A 14 -25.03 -5.21 3.94
CA GLY A 14 -24.55 -5.68 5.25
C GLY A 14 -23.16 -5.23 5.70
N PHE A 15 -22.24 -4.91 4.79
CA PHE A 15 -20.89 -4.47 5.14
C PHE A 15 -20.69 -2.97 4.84
N PRO A 16 -19.90 -2.24 5.65
CA PRO A 16 -19.43 -0.92 5.25
C PRO A 16 -18.66 -1.02 3.93
N THR A 17 -18.55 0.09 3.19
CA THR A 17 -17.79 0.20 1.93
C THR A 17 -16.28 -0.05 2.10
N TRP A 18 -15.83 -0.38 3.30
CA TRP A 18 -14.45 -0.58 3.69
C TRP A 18 -14.36 -1.66 4.79
N VAL A 19 -13.21 -2.32 4.90
CA VAL A 19 -12.93 -3.33 5.92
C VAL A 19 -11.52 -3.14 6.47
N PHE A 20 -11.31 -3.41 7.77
CA PHE A 20 -9.96 -3.54 8.32
C PHE A 20 -9.42 -4.92 8.01
N LEU A 21 -8.28 -5.01 7.33
CA LEU A 21 -7.66 -6.28 6.99
C LEU A 21 -6.40 -6.50 7.80
N HIS A 22 -6.23 -7.70 8.33
CA HIS A 22 -4.96 -8.12 8.87
C HIS A 22 -3.91 -8.20 7.74
N SER A 23 -2.77 -7.54 7.89
CA SER A 23 -1.76 -7.48 6.81
C SER A 23 -1.19 -8.84 6.44
N PHE A 24 -1.16 -9.79 7.38
CA PHE A 24 -0.60 -11.14 7.19
C PHE A 24 -1.68 -12.21 7.09
N ALA A 25 -1.45 -13.19 6.23
CA ALA A 25 -2.35 -14.34 6.09
C ALA A 25 -2.20 -15.32 7.26
N SER A 26 -3.30 -15.96 7.60
CA SER A 26 -3.30 -17.23 8.32
C SER A 26 -3.13 -18.40 7.33
N PHE A 27 -2.51 -19.48 7.78
CA PHE A 27 -2.36 -20.69 6.97
C PHE A 27 -3.51 -21.66 7.23
N GLY A 28 -4.13 -22.16 6.16
CA GLY A 28 -5.15 -23.19 6.28
C GLY A 28 -6.18 -23.13 5.17
N GLU A 29 -6.88 -24.25 4.97
CA GLU A 29 -8.02 -24.31 4.07
C GLU A 29 -9.25 -23.72 4.78
N ARG A 30 -9.82 -22.66 4.20
CA ARG A 30 -11.02 -21.95 4.68
C ARG A 30 -11.89 -21.53 3.52
N ARG A 31 -12.53 -22.48 2.86
CA ARG A 31 -13.36 -22.21 1.68
C ARG A 31 -14.68 -21.55 2.08
N ASN A 32 -15.04 -20.47 1.39
CA ASN A 32 -16.28 -19.72 1.55
C ASN A 32 -16.59 -18.93 0.24
N HIS A 33 -17.59 -18.06 0.27
CA HIS A 33 -18.00 -17.28 -0.91
C HIS A 33 -16.94 -16.26 -1.40
N THR A 34 -15.95 -15.91 -0.58
CA THR A 34 -14.82 -15.04 -0.95
C THR A 34 -13.64 -15.83 -1.54
N THR A 35 -13.72 -17.16 -1.62
CA THR A 35 -12.61 -17.99 -2.08
C THR A 35 -12.33 -17.81 -3.56
N ALA A 36 -11.07 -17.47 -3.87
CA ALA A 36 -10.53 -17.45 -5.22
C ALA A 36 -9.27 -18.32 -5.29
N SER A 37 -9.00 -18.87 -6.47
CA SER A 37 -7.91 -19.82 -6.68
C SER A 37 -7.20 -19.59 -8.01
N CYS A 38 -5.90 -19.83 -8.05
CA CYS A 38 -5.11 -19.82 -9.28
C CYS A 38 -3.94 -20.80 -9.18
N LEU A 39 -3.00 -20.68 -10.12
CA LEU A 39 -1.72 -21.37 -10.06
C LEU A 39 -0.61 -20.39 -9.66
N THR A 40 0.35 -20.89 -8.89
CA THR A 40 1.65 -20.24 -8.66
C THR A 40 2.52 -20.31 -9.92
N SER A 41 3.64 -19.58 -9.95
CA SER A 41 4.64 -19.66 -11.04
C SER A 41 5.20 -21.08 -11.21
N ALA A 42 5.23 -21.86 -10.13
CA ALA A 42 5.61 -23.28 -10.12
C ALA A 42 4.45 -24.24 -10.48
N LYS A 43 3.35 -23.72 -11.07
CA LYS A 43 2.15 -24.48 -11.47
C LYS A 43 1.48 -25.26 -10.33
N ARG A 44 1.59 -24.77 -9.09
CA ARG A 44 0.92 -25.35 -7.91
C ARG A 44 -0.38 -24.60 -7.61
N PRO A 45 -1.47 -25.30 -7.26
CA PRO A 45 -2.72 -24.65 -6.86
C PRO A 45 -2.54 -23.83 -5.58
N VAL A 46 -3.05 -22.59 -5.62
CA VAL A 46 -3.14 -21.69 -4.47
C VAL A 46 -4.58 -21.17 -4.36
N GLU A 47 -5.06 -21.06 -3.13
CA GLU A 47 -6.38 -20.54 -2.79
C GLU A 47 -6.24 -19.45 -1.73
N VAL A 48 -7.02 -18.40 -1.89
CA VAL A 48 -7.12 -17.27 -0.97
C VAL A 48 -8.59 -17.09 -0.59
N SER A 49 -8.84 -16.84 0.69
CA SER A 49 -10.18 -16.49 1.19
C SER A 49 -10.10 -15.48 2.33
N PHE A 50 -11.23 -14.84 2.61
CA PHE A 50 -11.40 -13.80 3.61
C PHE A 50 -12.53 -14.17 4.57
N GLU A 51 -12.33 -13.88 5.85
CA GLU A 51 -13.36 -13.87 6.89
C GLU A 51 -13.54 -12.41 7.31
N LEU A 52 -14.66 -11.82 6.87
CA LEU A 52 -14.96 -10.42 7.13
C LEU A 52 -15.50 -10.26 8.55
N ALA A 53 -15.04 -9.21 9.22
CA ALA A 53 -15.50 -8.79 10.53
C ALA A 53 -16.06 -7.36 10.42
N ASP A 54 -17.13 -7.09 11.16
CA ASP A 54 -17.69 -5.74 11.25
C ASP A 54 -16.69 -4.80 11.93
N PRO A 55 -16.45 -3.59 11.40
CA PRO A 55 -15.62 -2.62 12.06
C PRO A 55 -16.11 -2.30 13.49
N PRO A 56 -15.21 -2.13 14.47
CA PRO A 56 -13.75 -2.02 14.35
C PRO A 56 -13.00 -3.37 14.28
N GLY A 57 -13.71 -4.49 14.13
CA GLY A 57 -13.10 -5.81 14.00
C GLY A 57 -12.15 -5.93 12.81
N ILE A 58 -11.09 -6.71 13.00
CA ILE A 58 -10.08 -6.97 11.97
C ILE A 58 -10.49 -8.23 11.19
N SER A 59 -10.82 -8.03 9.92
CA SER A 59 -11.05 -9.10 8.95
C SER A 59 -9.75 -9.87 8.70
N ARG A 60 -9.87 -11.20 8.59
CA ARG A 60 -8.75 -12.11 8.41
C ARG A 60 -8.75 -12.68 7.00
N TRP A 61 -7.60 -13.14 6.56
CA TRP A 61 -7.48 -13.83 5.29
C TRP A 61 -6.57 -15.05 5.41
N PHE A 62 -6.84 -16.02 4.55
CA PHE A 62 -6.26 -17.34 4.62
C PHE A 62 -5.64 -17.69 3.28
N VAL A 63 -4.49 -18.35 3.35
CA VAL A 63 -3.82 -18.91 2.18
C VAL A 63 -3.72 -20.42 2.33
N HIS A 64 -4.13 -21.13 1.29
CA HIS A 64 -3.98 -22.56 1.16
C HIS A 64 -3.25 -22.90 -0.14
N CYS A 65 -2.16 -23.68 -0.06
CA CYS A 65 -1.49 -24.23 -1.23
C CYS A 65 -1.52 -25.75 -1.16
N ALA A 66 -2.28 -26.38 -2.05
CA ALA A 66 -2.37 -27.82 -2.13
C ALA A 66 -0.98 -28.42 -2.46
N GLY A 67 -0.54 -29.41 -1.69
CA GLY A 67 0.77 -30.04 -1.86
C GLY A 67 1.91 -29.44 -1.03
N LEU A 68 1.72 -28.28 -0.40
CA LEU A 68 2.63 -27.79 0.65
C LEU A 68 2.22 -28.38 2.01
N ARG A 69 2.30 -29.71 2.13
CA ARG A 69 1.96 -30.42 3.38
C ARG A 69 3.13 -30.33 4.37
N LYS A 70 2.87 -29.69 5.51
CA LYS A 70 3.74 -29.50 6.69
C LYS A 70 4.90 -28.52 6.51
N LYS A 71 5.24 -27.89 7.63
CA LYS A 71 6.08 -26.70 7.68
C LYS A 71 7.47 -26.97 7.08
N PRO A 72 8.02 -26.01 6.32
CA PRO A 72 7.35 -24.81 5.86
C PRO A 72 7.32 -24.76 4.34
N GLY A 73 6.12 -24.77 3.76
CA GLY A 73 5.93 -24.51 2.34
C GLY A 73 6.17 -23.04 1.95
N PHE A 74 5.96 -22.12 2.90
CA PHE A 74 6.08 -20.66 2.74
C PHE A 74 7.19 -20.07 3.59
N ASN A 75 8.10 -19.29 3.01
CA ASN A 75 9.17 -18.59 3.72
C ASN A 75 8.66 -17.27 4.30
N GLY A 76 8.12 -17.35 5.51
CA GLY A 76 7.41 -16.26 6.17
C GLY A 76 5.92 -16.22 5.82
N PRO A 77 5.13 -15.42 6.56
CA PRO A 77 3.71 -15.25 6.28
C PRO A 77 3.51 -14.49 4.96
N PRO A 78 2.59 -14.94 4.08
CA PRO A 78 2.06 -14.10 3.01
C PRO A 78 1.52 -12.79 3.58
N TYR A 79 1.66 -11.70 2.82
CA TYR A 79 1.22 -10.38 3.26
C TYR A 79 0.63 -9.53 2.13
N ILE A 80 -0.30 -8.65 2.48
CA ILE A 80 -0.90 -7.66 1.59
C ILE A 80 0.09 -6.48 1.45
N LEU A 81 0.30 -6.04 0.21
CA LEU A 81 1.16 -4.91 -0.12
C LEU A 81 0.36 -3.61 -0.25
N HIS A 82 -0.79 -3.68 -0.93
CA HIS A 82 -1.67 -2.55 -1.17
C HIS A 82 -3.08 -3.03 -1.53
N ALA A 83 -4.08 -2.21 -1.23
CA ALA A 83 -5.47 -2.42 -1.63
C ALA A 83 -6.05 -1.12 -2.19
N SER A 84 -6.82 -1.21 -3.26
CA SER A 84 -7.53 -0.07 -3.84
C SER A 84 -8.81 -0.53 -4.53
N GLY A 85 -9.92 0.10 -4.19
CA GLY A 85 -11.25 -0.30 -4.63
C GLY A 85 -11.50 -1.78 -4.33
N ALA A 86 -11.77 -2.54 -5.38
CA ALA A 86 -12.05 -3.97 -5.31
C ALA A 86 -10.78 -4.85 -5.34
N PHE A 87 -9.59 -4.28 -5.47
CA PHE A 87 -8.38 -5.05 -5.75
C PHE A 87 -7.40 -5.03 -4.59
N LEU A 88 -6.74 -6.17 -4.35
CA LEU A 88 -5.67 -6.33 -3.38
C LEU A 88 -4.47 -6.98 -4.05
N VAL A 89 -3.29 -6.38 -3.89
CA VAL A 89 -2.03 -7.00 -4.31
C VAL A 89 -1.32 -7.57 -3.09
N MET A 90 -0.91 -8.83 -3.19
CA MET A 90 -0.28 -9.58 -2.11
C MET A 90 0.95 -10.34 -2.60
N ARG A 91 1.87 -10.64 -1.67
CA ARG A 91 3.08 -11.39 -1.95
C ARG A 91 3.09 -12.69 -1.16
N MET A 92 3.51 -13.77 -1.82
CA MET A 92 3.73 -15.07 -1.21
C MET A 92 5.15 -15.54 -1.51
N GLN A 93 5.93 -15.84 -0.47
CA GLN A 93 7.28 -16.37 -0.63
C GLN A 93 7.32 -17.85 -0.26
N PHE A 94 7.97 -18.67 -1.08
CA PHE A 94 7.99 -20.12 -0.93
C PHE A 94 9.38 -20.61 -0.48
N PHE A 95 9.46 -21.61 0.41
CA PHE A 95 10.74 -22.04 1.02
C PHE A 95 11.77 -22.63 0.04
N ARG A 96 11.28 -23.32 -1.00
CA ARG A 96 12.11 -23.93 -2.05
C ARG A 96 11.84 -23.30 -3.41
N GLY A 97 11.46 -22.03 -3.43
CA GLY A 97 11.10 -21.28 -4.64
C GLY A 97 11.36 -19.79 -4.48
N GLY A 98 10.96 -19.03 -5.49
CA GLY A 98 10.93 -17.57 -5.43
C GLY A 98 9.75 -17.05 -4.61
N PHE A 99 9.34 -15.83 -4.93
CA PHE A 99 8.07 -15.27 -4.48
C PHE A 99 7.22 -14.94 -5.70
N ASP A 100 5.92 -15.03 -5.51
CA ASP A 100 4.92 -14.64 -6.48
C ASP A 100 4.14 -13.44 -5.94
N TYR A 101 3.68 -12.59 -6.86
CA TYR A 101 2.69 -11.57 -6.56
C TYR A 101 1.34 -11.99 -7.12
N PHE A 102 0.29 -11.79 -6.34
CA PHE A 102 -1.07 -12.08 -6.75
C PHE A 102 -1.94 -10.85 -6.61
N VAL A 103 -2.91 -10.72 -7.50
CA VAL A 103 -4.00 -9.76 -7.36
C VAL A 103 -5.29 -10.51 -7.07
N TYR A 104 -5.91 -10.18 -5.94
CA TYR A 104 -7.25 -10.63 -5.61
C TYR A 104 -8.25 -9.54 -5.99
N ARG A 105 -9.35 -9.94 -6.63
CA ARG A 105 -10.47 -9.06 -6.94
C ARG A 105 -11.69 -9.43 -6.08
N ALA A 106 -12.05 -8.54 -5.18
CA ALA A 106 -13.37 -8.44 -4.55
C ALA A 106 -14.35 -7.73 -5.51
N GLY A 107 -15.66 -7.78 -5.27
CA GLY A 107 -16.65 -7.01 -6.05
C GLY A 107 -17.70 -7.88 -6.74
N PRO A 108 -18.66 -7.28 -7.47
CA PRO A 108 -19.92 -7.94 -7.81
C PRO A 108 -19.67 -9.16 -8.69
N GLY A 109 -19.90 -10.34 -8.13
CA GLY A 109 -19.68 -11.62 -8.80
C GLY A 109 -18.77 -12.55 -8.01
N LYS A 110 -18.23 -13.55 -8.71
CA LYS A 110 -17.30 -14.51 -8.13
C LYS A 110 -15.92 -13.84 -8.00
N PRO A 111 -15.28 -13.89 -6.82
CA PRO A 111 -13.94 -13.35 -6.66
C PRO A 111 -12.93 -14.08 -7.54
N SER A 112 -11.87 -13.37 -7.95
CA SER A 112 -10.78 -13.93 -8.74
C SER A 112 -9.43 -13.72 -8.06
N LEU A 113 -8.47 -14.55 -8.45
CA LEU A 113 -7.09 -14.48 -8.02
C LEU A 113 -6.23 -14.64 -9.27
N ASP A 114 -5.39 -13.64 -9.53
CA ASP A 114 -4.52 -13.61 -10.69
C ASP A 114 -3.07 -13.64 -10.24
N LEU A 115 -2.26 -14.49 -10.88
CA LEU A 115 -0.81 -14.42 -10.75
C LEU A 115 -0.30 -13.30 -11.66
N ILE A 116 0.43 -12.33 -11.08
CA ILE A 116 1.16 -11.37 -11.90
C ILE A 116 2.27 -12.13 -12.63
N PRO A 117 2.42 -12.03 -13.96
CA PRO A 117 3.44 -12.74 -14.74
C PRO A 117 4.80 -12.06 -14.65
N TRP A 118 5.89 -12.82 -14.80
CA TRP A 118 7.26 -12.28 -14.82
C TRP A 118 7.47 -11.48 -16.12
N PRO A 119 8.27 -10.39 -16.20
CA PRO A 119 9.34 -9.93 -15.30
C PRO A 119 8.99 -8.78 -14.34
N TRP A 120 8.51 -9.11 -13.14
CA TRP A 120 8.50 -8.10 -12.07
C TRP A 120 9.93 -7.82 -11.57
N PRO A 121 10.22 -6.59 -11.09
CA PRO A 121 11.53 -6.25 -10.54
C PRO A 121 11.90 -7.11 -9.33
N THR A 122 13.16 -7.54 -9.28
CA THR A 122 13.74 -8.26 -8.15
C THR A 122 14.34 -7.26 -7.14
N GLY A 123 14.04 -7.41 -5.86
CA GLY A 123 14.52 -6.51 -4.79
C GLY A 123 13.49 -6.30 -3.67
N GLY A 124 13.92 -5.68 -2.57
CA GLY A 124 13.09 -5.40 -1.37
C GLY A 124 12.02 -4.32 -1.55
N LEU A 125 11.22 -4.39 -2.61
CA LEU A 125 10.28 -3.34 -3.03
C LEU A 125 8.91 -3.39 -2.33
N HIS A 126 8.75 -4.16 -1.27
CA HIS A 126 7.47 -4.43 -0.61
C HIS A 126 6.57 -3.18 -0.41
N LYS A 127 7.07 -2.12 0.22
CA LYS A 127 6.33 -0.87 0.46
C LYS A 127 6.27 0.08 -0.75
N ARG A 128 6.88 -0.31 -1.87
CA ARG A 128 6.99 0.45 -3.13
C ARG A 128 6.09 -0.09 -4.22
N ILE A 129 5.20 -1.03 -3.90
CA ILE A 129 4.26 -1.64 -4.84
C ILE A 129 2.86 -1.10 -4.56
N GLY A 130 2.18 -0.69 -5.62
CA GLY A 130 0.80 -0.23 -5.57
C GLY A 130 -0.07 -0.92 -6.62
N ILE A 131 -1.38 -0.85 -6.40
CA ILE A 131 -2.40 -1.29 -7.36
C ILE A 131 -3.29 -0.11 -7.69
N LEU A 132 -3.48 0.14 -8.98
CA LEU A 132 -4.25 1.24 -9.53
C LEU A 132 -5.40 0.66 -10.37
N PRO A 133 -6.65 0.73 -9.88
CA PRO A 133 -7.82 0.36 -10.67
C PRO A 133 -7.99 1.29 -11.87
N SER A 134 -8.49 0.73 -12.97
CA SER A 134 -9.00 1.51 -14.10
C SER A 134 -10.20 2.37 -13.70
N SER A 135 -10.51 3.38 -14.52
CA SER A 135 -11.63 4.30 -14.27
C SER A 135 -13.00 3.60 -14.21
N ASP A 136 -13.18 2.48 -14.91
CA ASP A 136 -14.40 1.67 -14.87
C ASP A 136 -14.36 0.53 -13.82
N GLY A 137 -13.21 0.35 -13.15
CA GLY A 137 -13.00 -0.68 -12.13
C GLY A 137 -12.99 -2.12 -12.67
N THR A 138 -12.87 -2.31 -13.99
CA THR A 138 -12.88 -3.64 -14.61
C THR A 138 -11.50 -4.27 -14.68
N SER A 139 -10.48 -3.45 -14.95
CA SER A 139 -9.08 -3.82 -14.99
C SER A 139 -8.26 -3.08 -13.92
N TYR A 140 -7.02 -3.51 -13.73
CA TYR A 140 -6.05 -2.91 -12.83
C TYR A 140 -4.65 -2.84 -13.45
N SER A 141 -3.84 -1.94 -12.92
CA SER A 141 -2.40 -1.89 -13.11
C SER A 141 -1.67 -2.11 -11.79
N VAL A 142 -0.56 -2.84 -11.80
CA VAL A 142 0.33 -3.00 -10.64
C VAL A 142 1.61 -2.23 -10.90
N VAL A 143 1.90 -1.29 -10.01
CA VAL A 143 2.92 -0.24 -10.20
C VAL A 143 4.05 -0.47 -9.21
N PHE A 144 5.28 -0.53 -9.71
CA PHE A 144 6.50 -0.71 -8.90
C PHE A 144 7.33 0.55 -8.94
N LEU A 145 7.65 1.14 -7.78
CA LEU A 145 8.55 2.29 -7.69
C LEU A 145 10.00 1.82 -7.47
N VAL A 146 10.85 1.95 -8.49
CA VAL A 146 12.24 1.45 -8.46
C VAL A 146 13.24 2.59 -8.60
N PRO A 147 13.88 3.05 -7.51
CA PRO A 147 15.00 3.97 -7.65
C PRO A 147 16.23 3.26 -8.20
N ARG A 148 16.87 3.93 -9.16
CA ARG A 148 18.15 3.59 -9.75
C ARG A 148 19.13 4.68 -9.40
N PHE A 149 20.11 4.33 -8.57
CA PHE A 149 21.19 5.24 -8.24
C PHE A 149 22.14 5.34 -9.45
N LYS A 150 22.14 6.51 -10.10
CA LYS A 150 23.02 6.85 -11.23
C LYS A 150 23.77 8.13 -10.87
N PRO A 151 24.89 8.03 -10.12
CA PRO A 151 25.62 9.20 -9.62
C PRO A 151 25.82 10.26 -10.70
N PRO A 152 25.52 11.55 -10.44
CA PRO A 152 25.15 12.15 -9.15
C PRO A 152 23.63 12.20 -8.88
N ARG A 153 22.79 11.48 -9.64
CA ARG A 153 21.33 11.58 -9.59
C ARG A 153 20.67 10.25 -9.20
N VAL A 154 19.45 10.33 -8.70
CA VAL A 154 18.53 9.17 -8.63
C VAL A 154 17.56 9.27 -9.79
N VAL A 155 17.36 8.17 -10.50
CA VAL A 155 16.34 8.02 -11.54
C VAL A 155 15.31 7.03 -11.02
N TYR A 156 14.03 7.25 -11.26
CA TYR A 156 13.00 6.29 -10.91
C TYR A 156 12.48 5.61 -12.17
N GLU A 157 12.68 4.29 -12.22
CA GLU A 157 11.99 3.42 -13.15
C GLU A 157 10.66 3.00 -12.50
N ILE A 158 9.60 3.03 -13.29
CA ILE A 158 8.26 2.62 -12.88
C ILE A 158 7.79 1.49 -13.79
N PRO A 159 8.14 0.23 -13.48
CA PRO A 159 7.55 -0.94 -14.09
C PRO A 159 6.07 -1.02 -13.76
N VAL A 160 5.24 -1.22 -14.78
CA VAL A 160 3.79 -1.32 -14.68
C VAL A 160 3.33 -2.58 -15.40
N PHE A 161 2.65 -3.46 -14.67
CA PHE A 161 1.89 -4.56 -15.26
C PHE A 161 0.45 -4.10 -15.49
N SER A 162 -0.05 -4.24 -16.72
CA SER A 162 -1.47 -4.00 -17.05
C SER A 162 -2.21 -5.31 -17.21
N SER A 163 -3.30 -5.48 -16.48
CA SER A 163 -4.21 -6.63 -16.64
C SER A 163 -5.05 -6.57 -17.91
N GLU A 164 -5.26 -5.39 -18.49
CA GLU A 164 -6.00 -5.22 -19.74
C GLU A 164 -5.25 -5.83 -20.92
N ASN A 165 -3.95 -5.53 -21.01
CA ASN A 165 -3.09 -5.97 -22.10
C ASN A 165 -2.25 -7.21 -21.74
N GLN A 166 -2.34 -7.68 -20.49
CA GLN A 166 -1.53 -8.77 -19.95
C GLN A 166 -0.03 -8.59 -20.22
N SER A 167 0.46 -7.35 -20.12
CA SER A 167 1.80 -6.97 -20.54
C SER A 167 2.47 -6.02 -19.56
N TRP A 168 3.80 -6.03 -19.62
CA TRP A 168 4.65 -5.14 -18.86
C TRP A 168 5.08 -3.95 -19.71
N SER A 169 5.17 -2.80 -19.04
CA SER A 169 5.83 -1.60 -19.55
C SER A 169 6.72 -1.02 -18.46
N THR A 170 7.72 -0.23 -18.85
CA THR A 170 8.56 0.51 -17.90
C THR A 170 8.58 1.96 -18.30
N LYS A 171 8.14 2.83 -17.39
CA LYS A 171 8.21 4.28 -17.54
C LYS A 171 9.41 4.81 -16.78
N VAL A 172 9.98 5.92 -17.23
CA VAL A 172 11.02 6.64 -16.49
C VAL A 172 10.41 7.95 -16.02
N ALA A 173 10.32 8.12 -14.71
CA ALA A 173 9.71 9.32 -14.17
C ALA A 173 10.62 10.54 -14.33
N SER A 174 10.03 11.64 -14.77
CA SER A 174 10.62 12.97 -14.63
C SER A 174 10.53 13.42 -13.18
N ILE A 175 11.54 14.14 -12.70
CA ILE A 175 11.56 14.69 -11.34
C ILE A 175 11.08 16.13 -11.42
N SER A 176 10.08 16.47 -10.60
CA SER A 176 9.57 17.83 -10.46
C SER A 176 10.68 18.79 -10.02
N VAL A 177 10.69 20.00 -10.61
CA VAL A 177 11.62 21.07 -10.26
C VAL A 177 10.90 22.02 -9.31
N ASP A 178 11.00 21.74 -8.01
CA ASP A 178 10.40 22.54 -6.95
C ASP A 178 11.26 22.52 -5.67
N LEU A 179 10.87 23.31 -4.67
CA LEU A 179 11.65 23.49 -3.43
C LEU A 179 11.59 22.27 -2.50
N GLU A 180 10.56 21.43 -2.62
CA GLU A 180 10.36 20.26 -1.76
C GLU A 180 11.06 19.03 -2.33
N THR A 181 11.05 18.87 -3.65
CA THR A 181 11.65 17.76 -4.41
C THR A 181 13.16 17.90 -4.52
N THR A 182 13.87 17.60 -3.43
CA THR A 182 15.34 17.63 -3.38
C THR A 182 15.96 16.26 -3.67
N SER A 183 17.14 16.25 -4.32
CA SER A 183 17.90 15.01 -4.57
C SER A 183 18.14 14.18 -3.31
N TYR A 184 18.45 14.86 -2.20
CA TYR A 184 18.63 14.21 -0.90
C TYR A 184 17.32 13.57 -0.42
N GLY A 185 16.20 14.30 -0.46
CA GLY A 185 14.88 13.80 -0.06
C GLY A 185 14.48 12.55 -0.85
N LEU A 186 14.74 12.52 -2.16
CA LEU A 186 14.48 11.34 -2.99
C LEU A 186 15.34 10.13 -2.59
N ILE A 187 16.62 10.34 -2.24
CA ILE A 187 17.53 9.26 -1.86
C ILE A 187 17.12 8.63 -0.52
N VAL A 188 16.73 9.44 0.45
CA VAL A 188 16.39 8.98 1.80
C VAL A 188 14.95 8.49 1.93
N HIS A 189 14.09 8.80 0.96
CA HIS A 189 12.69 8.37 0.97
C HIS A 189 12.57 6.85 0.91
N ASP A 190 12.05 6.27 1.99
CA ASP A 190 11.70 4.86 2.11
C ASP A 190 10.22 4.73 2.51
N PRO A 191 9.33 4.45 1.53
CA PRO A 191 7.90 4.43 1.81
C PRO A 191 7.53 3.41 2.89
N SER A 192 6.58 3.75 3.75
CA SER A 192 5.83 2.84 4.64
C SER A 192 4.63 2.19 3.94
N LYS A 193 3.97 2.90 3.01
CA LYS A 193 2.80 2.40 2.27
C LYS A 193 2.59 3.14 0.94
N ALA A 194 1.85 2.50 0.03
CA ALA A 194 1.37 3.11 -1.20
C ALA A 194 -0.11 3.51 -1.08
N VAL A 195 -0.56 4.45 -1.90
CA VAL A 195 -1.96 4.90 -2.01
C VAL A 195 -2.28 5.21 -3.47
N ALA A 196 -3.35 4.65 -4.01
CA ALA A 196 -3.88 5.05 -5.32
C ALA A 196 -4.55 6.43 -5.23
N VAL A 197 -4.24 7.32 -6.18
CA VAL A 197 -4.79 8.68 -6.23
C VAL A 197 -5.53 8.84 -7.56
N GLY A 198 -6.86 8.79 -7.52
CA GLY A 198 -7.65 8.74 -8.75
C GLY A 198 -7.34 7.48 -9.57
N TRP A 199 -7.31 7.63 -10.89
CA TRP A 199 -7.13 6.53 -11.85
C TRP A 199 -5.78 6.58 -12.59
N SER A 200 -5.00 7.64 -12.39
CA SER A 200 -3.75 7.92 -13.13
C SER A 200 -2.55 8.27 -12.25
N SER A 201 -2.70 8.24 -10.92
CA SER A 201 -1.65 8.65 -10.00
C SER A 201 -1.47 7.66 -8.84
N MET A 202 -0.26 7.59 -8.33
CA MET A 202 0.11 6.79 -7.16
C MET A 202 0.94 7.64 -6.22
N ALA A 203 0.68 7.50 -4.92
CA ALA A 203 1.45 8.15 -3.87
C ALA A 203 2.15 7.09 -3.02
N TRP A 204 3.40 7.35 -2.66
CA TRP A 204 4.14 6.55 -1.69
C TRP A 204 4.42 7.39 -0.46
N ILE A 205 3.90 6.96 0.68
CA ILE A 205 3.98 7.67 1.96
C ILE A 205 5.18 7.12 2.72
N ASP A 206 6.16 7.97 3.00
CA ASP A 206 7.22 7.78 3.98
C ASP A 206 6.89 8.62 5.22
N LEU A 207 6.67 7.98 6.37
CA LEU A 207 6.23 8.65 7.59
C LEU A 207 7.27 9.60 8.22
N TRP A 208 8.52 9.57 7.74
CA TRP A 208 9.57 10.50 8.14
C TRP A 208 9.77 11.64 7.16
N TRP A 209 9.69 11.37 5.85
CA TRP A 209 10.14 12.31 4.82
C TRP A 209 9.04 12.99 4.01
N GLY A 210 7.89 12.34 3.81
CA GLY A 210 6.81 12.94 3.05
C GLY A 210 6.00 11.96 2.21
N VAL A 211 5.33 12.53 1.22
CA VAL A 211 4.65 11.80 0.16
C VAL A 211 5.41 11.98 -1.13
N LEU A 212 5.89 10.89 -1.71
CA LEU A 212 6.35 10.87 -3.09
C LEU A 212 5.15 10.60 -4.00
N LEU A 213 4.60 11.65 -4.59
CA LEU A 213 3.46 11.59 -5.51
C LEU A 213 3.97 11.42 -6.94
N CYS A 214 3.42 10.42 -7.63
CA CYS A 214 3.64 10.16 -9.05
C CYS A 214 2.35 10.43 -9.82
N ASP A 215 2.38 11.46 -10.65
CA ASP A 215 1.26 11.85 -11.49
C ASP A 215 1.49 11.47 -12.96
N GLY A 216 0.40 11.12 -13.66
CA GLY A 216 0.44 10.85 -15.09
C GLY A 216 0.95 9.45 -15.45
N LEU A 217 0.59 8.41 -14.69
CA LEU A 217 0.92 7.01 -15.00
C LEU A 217 0.28 6.51 -16.29
N ASP A 218 -0.78 7.16 -16.76
CA ASP A 218 -1.39 6.96 -18.07
C ASP A 218 -0.55 7.54 -19.23
N GLN A 219 0.46 8.38 -18.92
CA GLN A 219 1.36 9.02 -19.88
C GLN A 219 2.74 8.36 -19.87
N ASP A 220 3.54 8.56 -20.92
CA ASP A 220 4.87 7.92 -21.05
C ASP A 220 5.91 8.45 -20.05
N ALA A 221 5.78 9.72 -19.65
CA ALA A 221 6.70 10.41 -18.76
C ALA A 221 5.97 10.89 -17.50
N PRO A 222 5.68 10.00 -16.52
CA PRO A 222 5.06 10.41 -15.28
C PRO A 222 5.97 11.38 -14.51
N VAL A 223 5.37 12.24 -13.68
CA VAL A 223 6.08 13.24 -12.88
C VAL A 223 6.11 12.79 -11.44
N LEU A 224 7.30 12.68 -10.85
CA LEU A 224 7.49 12.47 -9.42
C LEU A 224 7.76 13.79 -8.71
N ARG A 225 7.01 14.05 -7.64
CA ARG A 225 7.31 15.15 -6.71
C ARG A 225 7.26 14.68 -5.27
N LEU A 226 8.12 15.25 -4.45
CA LEU A 226 8.10 15.05 -3.01
C LEU A 226 7.28 16.17 -2.36
N ILE A 227 6.36 15.78 -1.49
CA ILE A 227 5.59 16.67 -0.62
C ILE A 227 6.09 16.41 0.79
N LYS A 228 6.79 17.37 1.38
CA LYS A 228 7.39 17.19 2.70
C LYS A 228 6.35 17.35 3.81
N TRP A 229 6.56 16.63 4.91
CA TRP A 229 5.80 16.84 6.13
C TRP A 229 6.04 18.26 6.68
N PRO A 230 5.04 18.84 7.38
CA PRO A 230 5.17 20.18 7.97
C PRO A 230 6.14 20.20 9.15
N VAL A 231 6.54 19.03 9.65
CA VAL A 231 7.51 18.84 10.73
C VAL A 231 8.70 18.03 10.22
N PRO A 232 9.93 18.32 10.68
CA PRO A 232 11.11 17.55 10.29
C PRO A 232 11.01 16.10 10.80
N SER A 233 11.81 15.21 10.21
CA SER A 233 12.09 13.92 10.85
C SER A 233 12.82 14.17 12.18
N PRO A 234 12.64 13.31 13.20
CA PRO A 234 13.47 13.37 14.39
C PRO A 234 14.95 13.13 14.01
N PRO A 235 15.89 13.48 14.90
CA PRO A 235 17.30 13.13 14.73
C PRO A 235 17.46 11.65 14.38
N LYS A 236 18.43 11.32 13.52
CA LYS A 236 18.57 9.99 12.93
C LYS A 236 18.72 8.88 13.99
N ASP A 237 19.48 9.18 15.03
CA ASP A 237 19.66 8.35 16.22
C ASP A 237 18.35 8.02 16.94
N VAL A 238 17.36 8.92 16.91
CA VAL A 238 16.01 8.67 17.43
C VAL A 238 15.14 7.92 16.40
N ALA A 239 15.22 8.30 15.12
CA ALA A 239 14.47 7.65 14.04
C ALA A 239 14.84 6.17 13.88
N ASP A 240 16.11 5.81 14.07
CA ASP A 240 16.60 4.43 13.96
C ASP A 240 16.16 3.56 15.17
N LEU A 241 15.77 4.16 16.29
CA LEU A 241 15.34 3.46 17.50
C LEU A 241 13.82 3.17 17.56
N TYR A 242 13.01 3.90 16.78
CA TYR A 242 11.55 3.82 16.85
C TYR A 242 10.91 3.64 15.47
N SER A 243 9.91 2.75 15.39
CA SER A 243 9.08 2.63 14.18
C SER A 243 8.25 3.92 14.03
N PRO A 244 8.25 4.59 12.87
CA PRO A 244 7.40 5.77 12.68
C PRO A 244 5.92 5.46 12.91
N GLU A 245 5.47 4.25 12.62
CA GLU A 245 4.10 3.78 12.82
C GLU A 245 3.64 3.83 14.29
N ALA A 246 4.57 3.95 15.25
CA ALA A 246 4.25 4.09 16.66
C ALA A 246 3.78 5.51 17.04
N SER A 247 4.15 6.53 16.26
CA SER A 247 3.86 7.93 16.58
C SER A 247 3.37 8.76 15.39
N ARG A 248 3.42 8.25 14.16
CA ARG A 248 3.04 8.96 12.95
C ARG A 248 2.17 8.09 12.06
N ASP A 249 1.20 8.73 11.41
CA ASP A 249 0.49 8.12 10.28
C ASP A 249 0.12 9.20 9.26
N ALA A 250 -0.17 8.78 8.03
CA ALA A 250 -0.70 9.68 7.02
C ALA A 250 -1.72 8.97 6.12
N SER A 251 -2.65 9.75 5.59
CA SER A 251 -3.60 9.31 4.57
C SER A 251 -3.64 10.30 3.43
N LEU A 252 -4.01 9.80 2.26
CA LEU A 252 -4.32 10.64 1.11
C LEU A 252 -5.69 10.21 0.58
N SER A 253 -6.67 11.09 0.71
CA SER A 253 -8.04 10.88 0.24
C SER A 253 -8.65 12.21 -0.16
N ASP A 254 -9.55 12.18 -1.15
CA ASP A 254 -10.34 13.34 -1.57
C ASP A 254 -9.51 14.58 -1.89
N GLY A 255 -8.38 14.40 -2.58
CA GLY A 255 -7.51 15.53 -2.94
C GLY A 255 -6.62 16.06 -1.81
N ALA A 256 -6.73 15.49 -0.60
CA ALA A 256 -6.09 15.99 0.60
C ALA A 256 -5.19 14.94 1.26
N ILE A 257 -4.04 15.41 1.69
CA ILE A 257 -3.11 14.70 2.56
C ILE A 257 -3.46 15.08 3.98
N ARG A 258 -3.58 14.09 4.86
CA ARG A 258 -3.69 14.26 6.31
C ARG A 258 -2.52 13.55 6.94
N PHE A 259 -1.76 14.25 7.77
CA PHE A 259 -0.63 13.73 8.50
C PHE A 259 -0.89 13.92 10.00
N ILE A 260 -0.65 12.89 10.80
CA ILE A 260 -0.76 12.94 12.26
C ILE A 260 0.59 12.62 12.88
N GLU A 261 0.96 13.37 13.92
CA GLU A 261 2.06 13.06 14.81
C GLU A 261 1.56 13.03 16.25
N MET A 262 1.92 11.97 16.98
CA MET A 262 1.60 11.74 18.38
C MET A 262 2.84 11.96 19.23
N THR A 263 2.69 12.76 20.28
CA THR A 263 3.68 12.94 21.34
C THR A 263 3.17 12.26 22.60
N PHE A 264 4.04 11.48 23.26
CA PHE A 264 3.73 10.76 24.49
C PHE A 264 4.43 11.43 25.67
N TYR A 265 3.72 11.57 26.80
CA TYR A 265 4.23 12.16 28.04
C TYR A 265 4.26 11.10 29.14
N TYR A 266 5.36 11.04 29.86
CA TYR A 266 5.52 10.19 31.03
C TYR A 266 5.34 11.05 32.27
N ASP A 267 4.34 10.73 33.10
CA ASP A 267 4.30 11.31 34.45
C ASP A 267 5.41 10.67 35.30
N GLY A 268 6.40 11.47 35.67
CA GLY A 268 7.57 11.04 36.43
C GLY A 268 7.29 10.75 37.91
N HIS A 269 6.03 10.73 38.36
CA HIS A 269 5.68 10.63 39.77
C HIS A 269 5.56 9.21 40.35
N THR A 270 5.75 8.13 39.58
CA THR A 270 5.75 6.76 40.15
C THR A 270 7.15 6.14 40.17
N HIS A 271 8.08 6.76 40.89
CA HIS A 271 9.21 6.00 41.42
C HIS A 271 8.65 4.99 42.45
N TYR A 272 8.69 3.70 42.11
CA TYR A 272 8.30 2.54 42.94
C TYR A 272 6.84 2.04 42.90
N SER A 273 6.11 2.19 41.80
CA SER A 273 4.91 1.35 41.61
C SER A 273 5.05 0.44 40.38
N ARG A 274 4.70 -0.83 40.57
CA ARG A 274 4.58 -1.85 39.52
C ARG A 274 3.27 -1.72 38.74
N ASP A 275 2.47 -0.70 39.05
CA ASP A 275 1.17 -0.43 38.46
C ASP A 275 1.29 0.62 37.35
N ALA A 276 0.36 0.54 36.40
CA ALA A 276 0.38 1.21 35.10
C ALA A 276 0.94 2.63 35.12
N VAL A 277 1.98 2.86 34.31
CA VAL A 277 2.47 4.21 34.01
C VAL A 277 1.33 4.96 33.30
N ASP A 278 0.87 6.05 33.88
CA ASP A 278 -0.07 6.95 33.19
C ASP A 278 0.69 7.62 32.05
N ILE A 279 0.47 7.10 30.83
CA ILE A 279 1.02 7.64 29.59
C ILE A 279 -0.03 8.57 28.99
N GLY A 280 0.16 9.86 29.18
CA GLY A 280 -0.59 10.88 28.45
C GLY A 280 -0.10 10.98 27.00
N TRP A 281 -0.94 11.43 26.07
CA TRP A 281 -0.52 11.70 24.69
C TRP A 281 -1.28 12.88 24.10
N THR A 282 -0.65 13.56 23.15
CA THR A 282 -1.26 14.59 22.29
C THR A 282 -0.99 14.26 20.84
N GLY A 283 -2.03 14.36 20.00
CA GLY A 283 -1.90 14.24 18.55
C GLY A 283 -2.08 15.59 17.87
N THR A 284 -1.16 15.94 16.98
CA THR A 284 -1.32 17.09 16.07
C THR A 284 -1.61 16.55 14.68
N ILE A 285 -2.65 17.11 14.03
CA ILE A 285 -3.06 16.73 12.69
C ILE A 285 -2.86 17.94 11.79
N TRP A 286 -2.19 17.72 10.67
CA TRP A 286 -2.05 18.70 9.59
C TRP A 286 -2.79 18.21 8.36
N LYS A 287 -3.33 19.16 7.60
CA LYS A 287 -4.02 18.87 6.35
C LYS A 287 -3.45 19.73 5.23
N ARG A 288 -3.22 19.14 4.07
CA ARG A 288 -2.79 19.88 2.87
C ARG A 288 -3.46 19.30 1.64
N SER A 289 -4.05 20.14 0.80
CA SER A 289 -4.38 19.70 -0.55
C SER A 289 -3.09 19.36 -1.28
N TYR A 290 -3.03 18.21 -1.98
CA TYR A 290 -1.78 17.86 -2.64
C TYR A 290 -1.40 18.92 -3.69
N SER A 291 -2.34 19.59 -4.35
CA SER A 291 -2.04 20.70 -5.27
C SER A 291 -1.63 22.02 -4.60
N SER A 292 -1.77 22.15 -3.27
CA SER A 292 -1.37 23.33 -2.51
C SER A 292 0.10 23.26 -2.09
N LYS A 293 0.68 24.41 -1.71
CA LYS A 293 2.01 24.53 -1.10
C LYS A 293 1.98 24.59 0.44
N GLU A 294 0.83 24.87 1.02
CA GLU A 294 0.69 25.19 2.44
C GLU A 294 -0.05 24.06 3.20
N TRP A 295 0.35 23.86 4.45
CA TRP A 295 -0.30 22.96 5.40
C TRP A 295 -1.19 23.79 6.33
N ASP A 296 -2.43 23.34 6.48
CA ASP A 296 -3.40 23.82 7.47
C ASP A 296 -3.27 23.04 8.79
#